data_AF-A0A061J0R2-F1
#
_entry.id   AF-A0A061J0R2-F1
#
_cell.length_a   1.000
_cell.length_b   1.000
_cell.length_c   1.000
_cell.angle_alpha   90.00
_cell.angle_beta   90.00
_cell.angle_gamma   90.00
#
_symmetry.space_group_name_H-M   'P 1'
#
loop_
_entity.id
_entity.type
_entity.pdbx_description
1 polymer ?
#
loop_
_entity_poly.entity_id
_entity_poly.type
_entity_poly.pdbx_seq_one_letter_code
_entity_poly.pdbx_strand_id
1 'polypeptide(L)'
;MGVHAGTGIWEKNHTVGVTFMVGLCYTMSRDVAEALVSYKPLQRFALLQNATGEEEEFTKIHMGDDIMVGRVLLQEAKPQPLILVKVLPCHFHDIRNATGHSLVVPSSMCVHHVREDDYAALMARFGHDTSPPARVARVSKDTIYPMCD
;
A
#
# COMPACT_ATOMS: atom_id res chain seq x y z
N MET A 1 1.94 -5.17 2.57
CA MET A 1 1.13 -6.00 1.66
C MET A 1 0.28 -5.08 0.82
N GLY A 2 0.23 -5.21 -0.51
CA GLY A 2 -0.70 -4.42 -1.33
C GLY A 2 -0.50 -4.50 -2.84
N VAL A 3 -1.25 -3.67 -3.59
CA VAL A 3 -1.03 -3.48 -5.05
C VAL A 3 0.28 -2.75 -5.26
N HIS A 4 1.22 -3.38 -5.96
CA HIS A 4 2.51 -2.80 -6.28
C HIS A 4 2.45 -1.98 -7.57
N ALA A 5 2.88 -0.72 -7.52
CA ALA A 5 2.94 0.20 -8.65
C ALA A 5 4.35 0.81 -8.77
N GLY A 6 4.57 1.55 -9.87
CA GLY A 6 5.80 2.27 -10.11
C GLY A 6 5.54 3.57 -10.86
N THR A 7 6.32 4.60 -10.54
CA THR A 7 6.28 5.89 -11.23
C THR A 7 7.67 6.49 -11.34
N GLY A 8 7.83 7.45 -12.24
CA GLY A 8 9.02 8.31 -12.31
C GLY A 8 8.76 9.61 -11.57
N ILE A 9 9.67 10.01 -10.70
CA ILE A 9 9.68 11.34 -10.08
C ILE A 9 10.88 12.13 -10.60
N TRP A 10 10.73 13.46 -10.63
CA TRP A 10 11.77 14.34 -11.13
C TRP A 10 12.62 14.86 -9.96
N GLU A 11 13.91 14.57 -9.98
CA GLU A 11 14.85 14.96 -8.92
C GLU A 11 16.17 15.39 -9.57
N LYS A 12 16.71 16.56 -9.22
CA LYS A 12 18.04 17.04 -9.64
C LYS A 12 18.32 16.82 -11.15
N ASN A 13 17.40 17.27 -12.01
CA ASN A 13 17.48 17.17 -13.47
C ASN A 13 17.52 15.74 -14.04
N HIS A 14 17.08 14.74 -13.30
CA HIS A 14 16.90 13.38 -13.81
C HIS A 14 15.62 12.73 -13.27
N THR A 15 15.20 11.65 -13.92
CA THR A 15 14.05 10.86 -13.47
C THR A 15 14.53 9.74 -12.56
N VAL A 16 13.96 9.67 -11.35
CA VAL A 16 14.18 8.58 -10.39
C VAL A 16 12.95 7.69 -10.39
N GLY A 17 13.14 6.39 -10.58
CA GLY A 17 12.06 5.42 -10.46
C GLY A 17 11.72 5.16 -9.00
N VAL A 18 10.45 5.27 -8.63
CA VAL A 18 9.92 4.92 -7.31
C VAL A 18 8.95 3.77 -7.46
N THR A 19 9.13 2.75 -6.63
CA THR A 19 8.14 1.69 -6.46
C THR A 19 7.40 1.91 -5.16
N PHE A 20 6.11 1.60 -5.16
CA PHE A 20 5.24 1.87 -4.01
C PHE A 20 4.06 0.92 -3.99
N MET A 21 3.32 0.92 -2.88
CA MET A 21 2.05 0.22 -2.76
C MET A 21 0.92 1.23 -2.84
N VAL A 22 -0.10 1.00 -3.69
CA VAL A 22 -1.18 1.95 -3.96
C VAL A 22 -2.04 2.17 -2.70
N GLY A 23 -2.27 3.44 -2.34
CA GLY A 23 -2.90 3.90 -1.08
C GLY A 23 -3.96 2.99 -0.47
N LEU A 24 -5.17 3.00 -1.03
CA LEU A 24 -6.32 2.24 -0.51
C LEU A 24 -6.14 0.71 -0.51
N CYS A 25 -5.06 0.23 -1.14
CA CYS A 25 -4.81 -1.16 -1.44
C CYS A 25 -3.60 -1.72 -0.67
N TYR A 26 -3.18 -1.13 0.45
CA TYR A 26 -2.07 -1.68 1.22
C TYR A 26 -2.22 -1.62 2.74
N THR A 27 -1.51 -2.53 3.38
CA THR A 27 -1.28 -2.58 4.83
C THR A 27 0.22 -2.76 5.11
N MET A 28 0.66 -2.39 6.30
CA MET A 28 2.02 -2.64 6.78
C MET A 28 1.98 -3.16 8.21
N SER A 29 2.99 -3.94 8.58
CA SER A 29 3.18 -4.40 9.95
C SER A 29 3.61 -3.22 10.85
N ARG A 30 3.41 -3.39 12.16
CA ARG A 30 3.68 -2.34 13.14
C ARG A 30 5.12 -1.84 13.08
N ASP A 31 6.10 -2.73 13.00
CA ASP A 31 7.52 -2.42 12.91
C ASP A 31 7.87 -1.60 11.65
N VAL A 32 7.23 -1.91 10.51
CA VAL A 32 7.39 -1.13 9.27
C VAL A 32 6.76 0.25 9.41
N ALA A 33 5.59 0.34 10.06
CA ALA A 33 4.97 1.63 10.36
C ALA A 33 5.84 2.47 11.31
N GLU A 34 6.40 1.86 12.36
CA GLU A 34 7.33 2.50 13.28
C GLU A 34 8.58 3.01 12.56
N ALA A 35 9.14 2.24 11.62
CA ALA A 35 10.28 2.66 10.81
C ALA A 35 9.92 3.86 9.90
N LEU A 36 8.74 3.85 9.27
CA LEU A 36 8.24 4.95 8.46
C LEU A 36 8.11 6.23 9.30
N VAL A 37 7.40 6.18 10.42
CA VAL A 37 7.17 7.37 11.26
C VAL A 37 8.40 7.80 12.04
N SER A 38 9.45 6.98 12.12
CA SER A 38 10.75 7.35 12.71
C SER A 38 11.68 8.06 11.74
N TYR A 39 11.32 8.15 10.45
CA TYR A 39 12.12 8.84 9.45
C TYR A 39 12.07 10.36 9.69
N LYS A 40 13.17 10.92 10.20
CA LYS A 40 13.23 12.32 10.67
C LYS A 40 12.75 13.37 9.65
N PRO A 41 13.12 13.30 8.36
CA PRO A 41 12.60 14.27 7.38
C PRO A 41 11.07 14.21 7.25
N LEU A 42 10.47 13.01 7.30
CA LEU A 42 9.02 12.85 7.27
C LEU A 42 8.36 13.38 8.55
N GLN A 43 8.96 13.14 9.73
CA GLN A 43 8.46 13.70 10.99
C GLN A 43 8.42 15.23 10.96
N ARG A 44 9.52 15.84 10.51
CA ARG A 44 9.61 17.30 10.38
C ARG A 44 8.59 17.83 9.38
N PHE A 45 8.50 17.18 8.22
CA PHE A 45 7.51 17.54 7.20
C PHE A 45 6.08 17.51 7.75
N ALA A 46 5.71 16.47 8.52
CA ALA A 46 4.38 16.34 9.10
C ALA A 46 4.06 17.36 10.22
N LEU A 47 5.08 17.86 10.93
CA LEU A 47 4.93 18.83 12.03
C LEU A 47 4.89 20.29 11.55
N LEU A 48 5.38 20.57 10.36
CA LEU A 48 5.47 21.93 9.82
C LEU A 48 4.16 22.32 9.16
N GLN A 49 3.43 23.26 9.77
CA GLN A 49 2.21 23.84 9.19
C GLN A 49 2.44 24.55 7.85
N ASN A 50 3.67 25.04 7.62
CA ASN A 50 4.12 25.73 6.41
C ASN A 50 5.46 25.16 5.92
N ALA A 51 5.62 23.84 5.82
CA ALA A 51 6.77 23.29 5.11
C ALA A 51 6.70 23.75 3.65
N THR A 52 7.55 24.71 3.27
CA THR A 52 7.76 24.99 1.86
C THR A 52 8.57 23.82 1.31
N GLY A 53 8.15 23.24 0.18
CA GLY A 53 8.84 22.11 -0.46
C GLY A 53 10.25 22.43 -1.00
N GLU A 54 10.78 23.60 -0.65
CA GLU A 54 12.06 24.15 -1.10
C GLU A 54 13.25 23.62 -0.29
N GLU A 55 13.04 23.14 0.94
CA GLU A 55 14.11 22.45 1.67
C GLU A 55 14.44 21.14 0.98
N GLU A 56 15.73 20.91 0.69
CA GLU A 56 16.20 19.73 -0.04
C GLU A 56 15.74 18.41 0.62
N GLU A 57 15.57 18.40 1.95
CA GLU A 57 15.07 17.21 2.66
C GLU A 57 13.59 16.93 2.42
N PHE A 58 12.77 17.96 2.12
CA PHE A 58 11.35 17.82 1.80
C PHE A 58 11.11 17.60 0.32
N THR A 59 11.91 18.20 -0.57
CA THR A 59 11.76 17.99 -2.03
C THR A 59 11.83 16.50 -2.41
N LYS A 60 12.61 15.71 -1.66
CA LYS A 60 12.74 14.25 -1.86
C LYS A 60 11.49 13.44 -1.55
N ILE A 61 10.60 13.95 -0.69
CA ILE A 61 9.44 13.23 -0.15
C ILE A 61 8.11 13.97 -0.36
N HIS A 62 8.14 15.19 -0.90
CA HIS A 62 6.96 15.98 -1.21
C HIS A 62 6.30 15.47 -2.50
N MET A 63 5.42 14.48 -2.36
CA MET A 63 4.71 13.81 -3.44
C MET A 63 3.44 13.15 -2.87
N GLY A 64 2.64 12.50 -3.73
CA GLY A 64 1.46 11.76 -3.29
C GLY A 64 1.80 10.73 -2.21
N ASP A 65 0.89 10.58 -1.23
CA ASP A 65 1.13 9.85 0.02
C ASP A 65 1.68 8.43 -0.18
N ASP A 66 1.15 7.70 -1.16
CA ASP A 66 1.57 6.33 -1.44
C ASP A 66 2.96 6.26 -2.08
N ILE A 67 3.26 7.17 -3.01
CA ILE A 67 4.60 7.34 -3.60
C ILE A 67 5.60 7.74 -2.49
N MET A 68 5.22 8.67 -1.61
CA MET A 68 6.05 9.12 -0.49
C MET A 68 6.39 7.96 0.44
N VAL A 69 5.40 7.14 0.81
CA VAL A 69 5.61 5.94 1.65
C VAL A 69 6.58 4.97 0.96
N GLY A 70 6.40 4.72 -0.34
CA GLY A 70 7.32 3.88 -1.12
C GLY A 70 8.74 4.44 -1.18
N ARG A 71 8.89 5.73 -1.45
CA ARG A 71 10.17 6.45 -1.47
C ARG A 71 10.90 6.32 -0.14
N VAL A 72 10.21 6.60 0.97
CA VAL A 72 10.80 6.52 2.31
C VAL A 72 11.19 5.08 2.64
N LEU A 73 10.29 4.10 2.51
CA LEU A 73 10.58 2.72 2.93
C LEU A 73 11.59 2.01 2.04
N LEU A 74 11.56 2.23 0.72
CA LEU A 74 12.35 1.42 -0.22
C LEU A 74 13.66 2.08 -0.64
N GLN A 75 13.78 3.40 -0.50
CA GLN A 75 14.94 4.15 -1.03
C GLN A 75 15.69 4.96 0.04
N GLU A 76 14.99 5.57 0.99
CA GLU A 76 15.61 6.42 2.01
C GLU A 76 15.91 5.66 3.31
N ALA A 77 14.89 5.22 4.04
CA ALA A 77 15.01 4.60 5.36
C ALA A 77 15.48 3.14 5.30
N LYS A 78 15.02 2.39 4.29
CA LYS A 78 15.39 0.98 4.02
C LYS A 78 15.47 0.11 5.28
N PRO A 79 14.38 0.00 6.08
CA PRO A 79 14.38 -0.87 7.25
C PRO A 79 14.68 -2.32 6.84
N GLN A 80 15.39 -3.07 7.70
CA GLN A 80 15.68 -4.48 7.47
C GLN A 80 15.31 -5.32 8.70
N PRO A 81 14.68 -6.50 8.50
CA PRO A 81 14.21 -7.04 7.22
C PRO A 81 12.91 -6.35 6.75
N LEU A 82 12.76 -6.15 5.43
CA LEU A 82 11.51 -5.66 4.82
C LEU A 82 11.00 -6.69 3.80
N ILE A 83 9.81 -7.25 4.07
CA ILE A 83 9.15 -8.20 3.18
C ILE A 83 8.03 -7.50 2.40
N LEU A 84 8.11 -7.56 1.08
CA LEU A 84 7.07 -7.06 0.20
C LEU A 84 6.09 -8.18 -0.14
N VAL A 85 4.86 -8.05 0.36
CA VAL A 85 3.75 -8.89 -0.10
C VAL A 85 3.04 -8.17 -1.24
N LYS A 86 3.28 -8.62 -2.47
CA LYS A 86 2.76 -8.04 -3.70
C LYS A 86 1.48 -8.76 -4.09
N VAL A 87 0.34 -8.09 -3.92
CA VAL A 87 -0.98 -8.70 -4.12
C VAL A 87 -1.39 -8.57 -5.58
N LEU A 88 -1.88 -9.68 -6.16
CA LEU A 88 -2.31 -9.74 -7.55
C LEU A 88 -3.70 -9.10 -7.75
N PRO A 89 -4.03 -8.61 -8.97
CA PRO A 89 -5.30 -7.94 -9.25
C PRO A 89 -6.56 -8.74 -8.91
N CYS A 90 -6.50 -10.07 -8.94
CA CYS A 90 -7.63 -10.95 -8.61
C CYS A 90 -8.15 -10.80 -7.17
N HIS A 91 -7.36 -10.21 -6.26
CA HIS A 91 -7.76 -9.97 -4.87
C HIS A 91 -8.32 -8.56 -4.63
N PHE A 92 -8.44 -7.73 -5.67
CA PHE A 92 -8.95 -6.36 -5.60
C PHE A 92 -10.24 -6.24 -6.41
N HIS A 93 -11.29 -5.67 -5.80
CA HIS A 93 -12.59 -5.60 -6.44
C HIS A 93 -13.23 -4.21 -6.31
N ASP A 94 -13.74 -3.70 -7.42
CA ASP A 94 -14.68 -2.58 -7.42
C ASP A 94 -16.09 -3.12 -7.28
N ILE A 95 -16.76 -2.81 -6.18
CA ILE A 95 -18.13 -3.30 -5.94
C ILE A 95 -19.18 -2.58 -6.79
N ARG A 96 -18.81 -1.48 -7.45
CA ARG A 96 -19.70 -0.67 -8.29
C ARG A 96 -19.52 -0.94 -9.78
N ASN A 97 -18.71 -1.92 -10.14
CA ASN A 97 -18.62 -2.39 -11.52
C ASN A 97 -19.88 -3.18 -11.95
N ALA A 98 -19.95 -3.57 -13.22
CA ALA A 98 -21.08 -4.32 -13.78
C ALA A 98 -21.39 -5.65 -13.08
N THR A 99 -20.42 -6.21 -12.34
CA THR A 99 -20.57 -7.49 -11.63
C THR A 99 -20.98 -7.33 -10.17
N GLY A 100 -20.91 -6.12 -9.61
CA GLY A 100 -21.28 -5.86 -8.22
C GLY A 100 -20.51 -6.73 -7.22
N HIS A 101 -21.23 -7.29 -6.24
CA HIS A 101 -20.65 -8.10 -5.16
C HIS A 101 -20.28 -9.54 -5.61
N SER A 102 -20.67 -9.95 -6.81
CA SER A 102 -20.54 -11.34 -7.27
C SER A 102 -19.08 -11.79 -7.41
N LEU A 103 -18.14 -10.86 -7.63
CA LEU A 103 -16.71 -11.15 -7.70
C LEU A 103 -16.01 -11.21 -6.34
N VAL A 104 -16.65 -10.77 -5.25
CA VAL A 104 -16.03 -10.82 -3.92
C VAL A 104 -16.07 -12.27 -3.43
N VAL A 105 -14.90 -12.78 -3.05
CA VAL A 105 -14.63 -14.16 -2.61
C VAL A 105 -13.89 -14.15 -1.28
N PRO A 106 -13.80 -15.29 -0.55
CA PRO A 106 -13.09 -15.32 0.73
C PRO A 106 -11.61 -14.91 0.63
N SER A 107 -10.97 -15.11 -0.52
CA SER A 107 -9.57 -14.71 -0.77
C SER A 107 -9.42 -13.24 -1.21
N SER A 108 -10.51 -12.47 -1.31
CA SER A 108 -10.47 -11.03 -1.59
C SER A 108 -9.72 -10.28 -0.49
N MET A 109 -8.82 -9.36 -0.86
CA MET A 109 -8.01 -8.59 0.10
C MET A 109 -8.46 -7.14 0.24
N CYS A 110 -9.03 -6.55 -0.81
CA CYS A 110 -9.56 -5.20 -0.75
C CYS A 110 -10.77 -5.07 -1.69
N VAL A 111 -11.83 -4.47 -1.17
CA VAL A 111 -13.05 -4.16 -1.92
C VAL A 111 -13.28 -2.67 -1.78
N HIS A 112 -13.32 -1.95 -2.90
CA HIS A 112 -13.45 -0.49 -2.91
C HIS A 112 -14.84 -0.04 -3.38
N HIS A 113 -15.16 1.24 -3.13
CA HIS A 113 -16.48 1.85 -3.34
C HIS A 113 -17.64 1.20 -2.56
N VAL A 114 -17.32 0.58 -1.42
CA VAL A 114 -18.26 -0.01 -0.48
C VAL A 114 -19.07 1.09 0.23
N ARG A 115 -20.40 1.00 0.19
CA ARG A 115 -21.32 1.80 1.02
C ARG A 115 -21.77 1.01 2.26
N GLU A 116 -22.47 1.68 3.16
CA GLU A 116 -22.95 1.10 4.42
C GLU A 116 -23.76 -0.20 4.21
N ASP A 117 -24.71 -0.20 3.27
CA ASP A 117 -25.50 -1.40 2.95
C ASP A 117 -24.64 -2.52 2.35
N ASP A 118 -23.65 -2.16 1.53
CA ASP A 118 -22.74 -3.15 0.95
C ASP A 118 -21.89 -3.79 2.04
N TYR A 119 -21.38 -2.96 2.97
CA TYR A 119 -20.63 -3.41 4.13
C TYR A 119 -21.48 -4.37 4.97
N ALA A 120 -22.73 -4.01 5.28
CA ALA A 120 -23.64 -4.88 6.02
C ALA A 120 -23.88 -6.21 5.29
N ALA A 121 -24.08 -6.19 3.96
CA ALA A 121 -24.27 -7.39 3.16
C ALA A 121 -23.00 -8.28 3.10
N LEU A 122 -21.82 -7.67 2.97
CA LEU A 122 -20.54 -8.38 2.97
C LEU A 122 -20.25 -8.99 4.35
N MET A 123 -20.50 -8.25 5.42
CA MET A 123 -20.37 -8.75 6.80
C MET A 123 -21.36 -9.89 7.07
N ALA A 124 -22.59 -9.82 6.55
CA ALA A 124 -23.54 -10.93 6.65
C ALA A 124 -23.09 -12.17 5.84
N ARG A 125 -22.46 -11.97 4.68
CA ARG A 125 -21.99 -13.05 3.78
C ARG A 125 -20.77 -13.79 4.33
N PHE A 126 -19.76 -13.05 4.81
CA PHE A 126 -18.49 -13.62 5.27
C PHE A 126 -18.42 -13.79 6.79
N GLY A 127 -19.37 -13.21 7.54
CA GLY A 127 -19.47 -13.34 8.98
C GLY A 127 -18.24 -12.77 9.69
N HIS A 128 -17.77 -13.49 10.70
CA HIS A 128 -16.57 -13.16 11.47
C HIS A 128 -15.33 -13.94 11.00
N ASP A 129 -15.31 -14.44 9.76
CA ASP A 129 -14.11 -15.06 9.22
C ASP A 129 -13.05 -13.99 8.93
N THR A 130 -12.15 -13.80 9.89
CA THR A 130 -11.04 -12.84 9.79
C THR A 130 -9.74 -13.49 9.32
N SER A 131 -9.74 -14.77 8.96
CA SER A 131 -8.51 -15.49 8.59
C SER A 131 -8.73 -16.52 7.48
N PRO A 132 -9.35 -16.11 6.34
CA PRO A 132 -9.48 -17.00 5.21
C PRO A 132 -8.09 -17.42 4.72
N PRO A 133 -7.86 -18.72 4.44
CA PRO A 133 -6.56 -19.20 4.02
C PRO A 133 -6.24 -18.66 2.61
N ALA A 134 -5.20 -17.84 2.50
CA ALA A 134 -4.65 -17.45 1.22
C ALA A 134 -3.50 -18.40 0.84
N ARG A 135 -3.54 -18.98 -0.36
CA ARG A 135 -2.35 -19.62 -0.93
C ARG A 135 -1.30 -18.56 -1.21
N VAL A 136 -0.06 -18.80 -0.79
CA VAL A 136 1.04 -17.87 -0.99
C VAL A 136 2.22 -18.54 -1.69
N ALA A 137 2.85 -17.81 -2.60
CA ALA A 137 4.11 -18.18 -3.22
C ALA A 137 5.21 -17.22 -2.75
N ARG A 138 6.29 -17.78 -2.20
CA ARG A 138 7.51 -17.03 -1.89
C ARG A 138 8.45 -17.12 -3.09
N VAL A 139 8.64 -16.00 -3.78
CA VAL A 139 9.50 -15.95 -4.98
C VAL A 139 10.93 -15.55 -4.67
N SER A 140 11.15 -14.86 -3.54
CA SER A 140 12.47 -14.46 -3.06
C SER A 140 12.47 -14.35 -1.53
N LYS A 141 13.64 -14.04 -0.94
CA LYS A 141 13.76 -13.80 0.51
C LYS A 141 12.81 -12.68 0.98
N ASP A 142 12.65 -11.65 0.16
CA ASP A 142 11.99 -10.40 0.52
C ASP A 142 10.68 -10.17 -0.26
N THR A 143 10.20 -11.16 -1.02
CA THR A 143 8.97 -11.01 -1.81
C THR A 143 8.07 -12.24 -1.76
N ILE A 144 6.79 -11.98 -1.48
CA ILE A 144 5.71 -12.98 -1.40
C ILE A 144 4.54 -12.51 -2.26
N TYR A 145 3.86 -13.44 -2.92
CA TYR A 145 2.63 -13.22 -3.66
C TYR A 145 1.50 -14.09 -3.08
N PRO A 146 0.37 -13.50 -2.69
CA PRO A 146 -0.88 -14.23 -2.62
C PRO A 146 -1.28 -14.70 -4.03
N MET A 147 -1.66 -15.97 -4.13
CA MET A 147 -2.03 -16.60 -5.38
C MET A 147 -3.52 -16.43 -5.63
N CYS A 148 -3.88 -16.17 -6.89
CA CYS A 148 -5.25 -16.31 -7.34
C CYS A 148 -5.68 -17.79 -7.27
N ASP A 149 -6.98 -18.01 -7.02
CA ASP A 149 -7.60 -19.33 -7.04
C ASP A 149 -7.83 -19.86 -8.46
#